data_AF-A0A7V4PS80-F1
#
_entry.id   AF-A0A7V4PS80-F1
#
_cell.length_a   1.000
_cell.length_b   1.000
_cell.length_c   1.000
_cell.angle_alpha   90.00
_cell.angle_beta   90.00
_cell.angle_gamma   90.00
#
_symmetry.space_group_name_H-M   'P 1'
#
loop_
_entity.id
_entity.type
_entity.pdbx_description
1 polymer ?
#
loop_
_entity_poly.entity_id
_entity_poly.type
_entity_poly.pdbx_seq_one_letter_code
_entity_poly.pdbx_strand_id
1 'polypeptide(L)'
;MANVNPYRLIDLDQGEASKLRRTLEPWQPAKAQAVTRLIGECFLRRGARLDIKEPRWETNIYPLYYYFWVQGYRGRKLYNQVLVEYKRLFPELAPPSSRDDLYYQLRRSADTEIDLLIEDRDYFIFAEVKDPPPGKKAKFETKGGVHQLVRQFVQGKLLERLIRKEFLLCTVGAGLFGPLRLNDMEKGLLDAVGGPGDELDIKDFGWNLLNFKEF
;
A
#
# COMPACT_ATOMS: atom_id res chain seq x y z
N MET A 1 34.54 -8.54 -3.77
CA MET A 1 33.67 -8.59 -2.57
C MET A 1 32.57 -7.58 -2.78
N ALA A 2 31.34 -8.04 -3.03
CA ALA A 2 30.23 -7.17 -3.38
C ALA A 2 29.69 -6.47 -2.12
N ASN A 3 29.75 -5.15 -2.10
CA ASN A 3 29.01 -4.31 -1.15
C ASN A 3 27.52 -4.39 -1.51
N VAL A 4 26.82 -5.32 -0.86
CA VAL A 4 25.36 -5.46 -0.97
C VAL A 4 24.73 -4.43 -0.04
N ASN A 5 24.22 -3.33 -0.61
CA ASN A 5 23.51 -2.29 0.11
C ASN A 5 22.10 -2.82 0.49
N PRO A 6 21.78 -3.00 1.79
CA PRO A 6 20.63 -3.82 2.21
C PRO A 6 19.26 -3.13 2.16
N TYR A 7 19.14 -1.91 1.65
CA TYR A 7 17.90 -1.13 1.71
C TYR A 7 17.39 -0.64 0.35
N ARG A 8 17.55 -1.41 -0.73
CA ARG A 8 16.90 -1.12 -2.03
C ARG A 8 15.72 -2.06 -2.23
N LEU A 9 14.50 -1.58 -2.02
CA LEU A 9 13.37 -2.12 -2.79
C LEU A 9 13.44 -1.47 -4.18
N ILE A 10 13.97 -2.28 -5.10
CA ILE A 10 13.95 -2.18 -6.57
C ILE A 10 14.91 -1.13 -7.18
N ASP A 11 16.09 -1.60 -7.61
CA ASP A 11 16.77 -0.99 -8.77
C ASP A 11 15.88 -1.22 -10.00
N LEU A 12 15.13 -0.20 -10.40
CA LEU A 12 14.50 -0.15 -11.71
C LEU A 12 15.59 0.22 -12.72
N ASP A 13 16.17 -0.78 -13.38
CA ASP A 13 16.89 -0.57 -14.63
C ASP A 13 16.08 -1.10 -15.83
N GLN A 14 16.30 -0.43 -16.95
CA GLN A 14 15.34 -0.18 -18.03
C GLN A 14 14.79 -1.43 -18.72
N GLY A 15 13.52 -1.76 -18.48
CA GLY A 15 12.82 -2.86 -19.15
C GLY A 15 11.29 -2.74 -19.03
N GLU A 16 10.68 -2.22 -20.09
CA GLU A 16 9.26 -1.95 -20.36
C GLU A 16 8.23 -1.98 -19.21
N ALA A 17 8.02 -0.80 -18.65
CA ALA A 17 6.73 -0.32 -18.17
C ALA A 17 5.82 0.02 -19.38
N SER A 18 5.33 -0.96 -20.13
CA SER A 18 4.45 -0.66 -21.27
C SER A 18 3.01 -0.39 -20.82
N LYS A 19 2.80 0.77 -20.17
CA LYS A 19 1.68 1.70 -20.48
C LYS A 19 1.53 2.96 -19.62
N LEU A 20 2.39 3.25 -18.64
CA LEU A 20 2.38 4.56 -17.98
C LEU A 20 3.81 5.07 -17.80
N ARG A 21 4.07 6.18 -18.49
CA ARG A 21 5.32 6.97 -18.47
C ARG A 21 5.72 7.27 -17.02
N ARG A 22 6.96 6.95 -16.64
CA ARG A 22 7.60 7.43 -15.42
C ARG A 22 8.96 8.04 -15.76
N THR A 23 9.04 9.36 -15.72
CA THR A 23 10.29 10.05 -15.38
C THR A 23 10.50 9.78 -13.88
N LEU A 24 11.34 8.81 -13.55
CA LEU A 24 11.81 8.61 -12.18
C LEU A 24 12.64 9.83 -11.81
N GLU A 25 12.10 10.72 -10.98
CA GLU A 25 12.90 11.82 -10.45
C GLU A 25 13.91 11.25 -9.44
N PRO A 26 15.20 11.58 -9.54
CA PRO A 26 16.19 11.13 -8.57
C PRO A 26 15.88 11.70 -7.18
N TRP A 27 16.26 10.93 -6.16
CA TRP A 27 16.18 11.34 -4.76
C TRP A 27 16.80 12.72 -4.54
N GLN A 28 16.05 13.62 -3.91
CA GLN A 28 16.53 14.95 -3.51
C GLN A 28 16.10 15.22 -2.06
N PRO A 29 17.01 15.69 -1.16
CA PRO A 29 16.69 15.99 0.23
C PRO A 29 15.49 16.95 0.41
N ALA A 30 15.35 17.94 -0.49
CA ALA A 30 14.21 18.86 -0.50
C ALA A 30 12.86 18.15 -0.74
N LYS A 31 12.87 17.03 -1.48
CA LYS A 31 11.68 16.21 -1.73
C LYS A 31 11.38 15.25 -0.58
N ALA A 32 12.42 14.79 0.12
CA ALA A 32 12.26 13.97 1.32
C ALA A 32 11.54 14.73 2.44
N GLN A 33 11.79 16.04 2.58
CA GLN A 33 11.10 16.87 3.58
C GLN A 33 9.57 16.84 3.44
N ALA A 34 9.03 16.74 2.21
CA ALA A 34 7.58 16.69 2.00
C ALA A 34 6.96 15.41 2.56
N VAL A 35 7.58 14.26 2.29
CA VAL A 35 7.08 12.99 2.85
C VAL A 35 7.33 12.89 4.36
N THR A 36 8.41 13.49 4.88
CA THR A 36 8.71 13.50 6.33
C THR A 36 7.58 14.10 7.16
N ARG A 37 6.92 15.16 6.67
CA ARG A 37 5.77 15.76 7.36
C ARG A 37 4.58 14.81 7.41
N LEU A 38 4.25 14.20 6.28
CA LEU A 38 3.18 13.20 6.20
C LEU A 38 3.46 12.00 7.12
N ILE A 39 4.70 11.50 7.15
CA ILE A 39 5.13 10.43 8.05
C ILE A 39 4.93 10.83 9.52
N GLY A 40 5.39 12.02 9.91
CA GLY A 40 5.24 12.53 11.27
C GLY A 40 3.77 12.58 11.72
N GLU A 41 2.89 13.09 10.85
CA GLU A 41 1.44 13.12 11.10
C GLU A 41 0.82 11.71 11.21
N CYS A 42 1.26 10.76 10.36
CA CYS A 42 0.85 9.36 10.47
C CYS A 42 1.24 8.74 11.83
N PHE A 43 2.44 9.02 12.34
CA PHE A 43 2.93 8.47 13.61
C PHE A 43 2.30 9.11 14.84
N LEU A 44 2.20 10.45 14.86
CA LEU A 44 1.59 11.19 15.97
C LEU A 44 0.17 10.71 16.24
N ARG A 45 -0.61 10.43 15.19
CA ARG A 45 -1.99 9.97 15.32
C ARG A 45 -2.14 8.51 15.76
N ARG A 46 -1.08 7.70 15.67
CA ARG A 46 -1.05 6.32 16.20
C ARG A 46 -0.41 6.21 17.58
N GLY A 47 0.12 7.30 18.13
CA GLY A 47 0.90 7.26 19.37
C GLY A 47 2.26 6.56 19.23
N ALA A 48 2.72 6.36 17.99
CA ALA A 48 4.00 5.73 17.70
C ALA A 48 5.13 6.76 17.75
N ARG A 49 6.29 6.36 18.30
CA ARG A 49 7.55 7.13 18.23
C ARG A 49 8.55 6.36 17.37
N LEU A 50 8.24 6.23 16.08
CA LEU A 50 9.22 5.72 15.12
C LEU A 50 10.13 6.86 14.69
N ASP A 51 11.42 6.57 14.63
CA ASP A 51 12.45 7.51 14.20
C ASP A 51 12.49 7.56 12.67
N ILE A 52 12.39 8.76 12.08
CA ILE A 52 12.43 8.96 10.64
C ILE A 52 13.89 9.13 10.23
N LYS A 53 14.47 8.15 9.54
CA LYS A 53 15.91 8.14 9.25
C LYS A 53 16.18 8.49 7.80
N GLU A 54 15.74 7.63 6.90
CA GLU A 54 16.02 7.75 5.46
C GLU A 54 14.77 7.39 4.65
N PRO A 55 13.68 8.16 4.79
CA PRO A 55 12.44 7.86 4.08
C PRO A 55 12.67 7.95 2.57
N ARG A 56 12.24 6.90 1.87
CA ARG A 56 12.21 6.80 0.41
C ARG A 56 10.77 6.74 -0.04
N TRP A 57 10.51 7.10 -1.29
CA TRP A 57 9.16 7.02 -1.82
C TRP A 57 9.16 6.68 -3.30
N GLU A 58 8.06 6.08 -3.73
CA GLU A 58 7.76 5.77 -5.12
C GLU A 58 6.27 6.03 -5.35
N THR A 59 5.88 6.52 -6.53
CA THR A 59 4.46 6.71 -6.84
C THR A 59 3.86 5.47 -7.52
N ASN A 60 2.61 5.48 -7.97
CA ASN A 60 1.97 4.56 -8.94
C ASN A 60 2.65 3.18 -9.08
N ILE A 61 2.65 2.39 -8.01
CA ILE A 61 3.39 1.13 -7.92
C ILE A 61 2.44 -0.01 -7.53
N TYR A 62 2.79 -1.26 -7.86
CA TYR A 62 2.09 -2.47 -7.45
C TYR A 62 2.99 -3.29 -6.50
N PRO A 63 3.14 -2.90 -5.21
CA PRO A 63 4.24 -3.39 -4.37
C PRO A 63 4.31 -4.91 -4.22
N LEU A 64 3.17 -5.58 -4.02
CA LEU A 64 3.12 -7.03 -3.83
C LEU A 64 3.34 -7.79 -5.14
N TYR A 65 2.86 -7.26 -6.27
CA TYR A 65 3.20 -7.80 -7.58
C TYR A 65 4.71 -7.76 -7.78
N TYR A 66 5.33 -6.58 -7.56
CA TYR A 66 6.77 -6.44 -7.77
C TYR A 66 7.61 -7.28 -6.80
N TYR A 67 7.19 -7.40 -5.54
CA TYR A 67 7.85 -8.26 -4.56
C TYR A 67 7.98 -9.71 -5.06
N PHE A 68 6.91 -10.29 -5.61
CA PHE A 68 6.96 -11.64 -6.18
C PHE A 68 7.59 -11.70 -7.56
N TRP A 69 7.47 -10.64 -8.35
CA TRP A 69 8.12 -10.54 -9.64
C TRP A 69 9.66 -10.56 -9.52
N VAL A 70 10.23 -9.86 -8.54
CA VAL A 70 11.70 -9.90 -8.31
C VAL A 70 12.16 -11.31 -7.92
N GLN A 71 11.29 -12.12 -7.32
CA GLN A 71 11.57 -13.52 -6.96
C GLN A 71 11.35 -14.52 -8.12
N GLY A 72 11.07 -14.03 -9.33
CA GLY A 72 10.94 -14.85 -10.54
C GLY A 72 9.52 -15.35 -10.85
N TYR A 73 8.50 -14.99 -10.05
CA TYR A 73 7.12 -15.35 -10.34
C TYR A 73 6.49 -14.43 -11.40
N ARG A 74 5.70 -14.99 -12.33
CA ARG A 74 5.05 -14.23 -13.42
C ARG A 74 3.62 -14.73 -13.67
N GLY A 75 2.76 -13.83 -14.16
CA GLY A 75 1.38 -14.16 -14.58
C GLY A 75 0.63 -15.02 -13.55
N ARG A 76 0.00 -16.11 -14.00
CA ARG A 76 -0.76 -17.02 -13.11
C ARG A 76 0.07 -17.57 -11.94
N LYS A 77 1.38 -17.82 -12.13
CA LYS A 77 2.24 -18.32 -11.05
C LYS A 77 2.41 -17.30 -9.93
N LEU A 78 2.50 -16.01 -10.25
CA LEU A 78 2.56 -14.92 -9.27
C LEU A 78 1.31 -14.87 -8.40
N TYR A 79 0.13 -14.86 -9.04
CA TYR A 79 -1.13 -14.86 -8.30
C TYR A 79 -1.31 -16.10 -7.43
N ASN A 80 -0.88 -17.26 -7.90
CA ASN A 80 -0.87 -18.47 -7.07
C ASN A 80 0.10 -18.32 -5.89
N GLN A 81 1.27 -17.68 -6.09
CA GLN A 81 2.23 -17.45 -5.02
C GLN A 81 1.68 -16.53 -3.94
N VAL A 82 0.92 -15.49 -4.30
CA VAL A 82 0.21 -14.64 -3.32
C VAL A 82 -0.64 -15.51 -2.39
N LEU A 83 -1.37 -16.48 -2.94
CA LEU A 83 -2.20 -17.37 -2.13
C LEU A 83 -1.38 -18.36 -1.29
N VAL A 84 -0.27 -18.87 -1.82
CA VAL A 84 0.63 -19.76 -1.06
C VAL A 84 1.20 -19.02 0.15
N GLU A 85 1.72 -17.81 -0.04
CA GLU A 85 2.24 -17.00 1.06
C GLU A 85 1.13 -16.61 2.03
N TYR A 86 -0.04 -16.21 1.54
CA TYR A 86 -1.19 -15.91 2.38
C TYR A 86 -1.48 -17.04 3.37
N LYS A 87 -1.64 -18.28 2.88
CA LYS A 87 -1.93 -19.45 3.72
C LYS A 87 -0.83 -19.74 4.74
N ARG A 88 0.42 -19.45 4.39
CA ARG A 88 1.58 -19.62 5.27
C ARG A 88 1.66 -18.54 6.36
N LEU A 89 1.26 -17.30 6.03
CA LEU A 89 1.41 -16.12 6.89
C LEU A 89 0.25 -15.93 7.88
N PHE A 90 -0.93 -16.41 7.51
CA PHE A 90 -2.18 -16.26 8.27
C PHE A 90 -2.92 -17.60 8.44
N PRO A 91 -2.25 -18.70 8.84
CA PRO A 91 -2.89 -20.02 8.94
C PRO A 91 -4.08 -20.03 9.90
N GLU A 92 -4.05 -19.20 10.93
CA GLU A 92 -5.09 -19.04 11.94
C GLU A 92 -6.29 -18.20 11.48
N LEU A 93 -6.13 -17.43 10.39
CA LEU A 93 -7.14 -16.52 9.84
C LEU A 93 -7.62 -16.95 8.44
N ALA A 94 -7.26 -18.17 8.01
CA ALA A 94 -7.59 -18.66 6.68
C ALA A 94 -9.12 -18.68 6.45
N PRO A 95 -9.63 -18.20 5.30
CA PRO A 95 -11.05 -18.26 5.01
C PRO A 95 -11.51 -19.72 4.99
N PRO A 96 -12.76 -19.99 5.42
CA PRO A 96 -13.37 -21.29 5.22
C PRO A 96 -13.24 -21.73 3.76
N SER A 97 -13.02 -23.03 3.53
CA SER A 97 -12.81 -23.61 2.19
C SER A 97 -13.97 -23.36 1.23
N SER A 98 -15.15 -22.99 1.74
CA SER A 98 -16.34 -22.64 0.96
C SER A 98 -16.37 -21.19 0.44
N ARG A 99 -15.36 -20.36 0.76
CA ARG A 99 -15.27 -18.97 0.30
C ARG A 99 -14.23 -18.80 -0.82
N ASP A 100 -14.41 -19.51 -1.92
CA ASP A 100 -13.52 -19.45 -3.10
C ASP A 100 -13.35 -18.03 -3.64
N ASP A 101 -14.40 -17.20 -3.57
CA ASP A 101 -14.34 -15.80 -3.96
C ASP A 101 -13.35 -14.99 -3.11
N LEU A 102 -13.24 -15.24 -1.81
CA LEU A 102 -12.23 -14.56 -0.97
C LEU A 102 -10.83 -14.92 -1.41
N TYR A 103 -10.57 -16.21 -1.67
CA TYR A 103 -9.29 -16.65 -2.20
C TYR A 103 -8.97 -16.04 -3.56
N TYR A 104 -9.97 -15.90 -4.43
CA TYR A 104 -9.83 -15.19 -5.69
C TYR A 104 -9.45 -13.72 -5.47
N GLN A 105 -10.14 -13.03 -4.56
CA GLN A 105 -9.88 -11.62 -4.27
C GLN A 105 -8.51 -11.40 -3.60
N LEU A 106 -8.06 -12.31 -2.75
CA LEU A 106 -6.72 -12.28 -2.15
C LEU A 106 -5.62 -12.32 -3.22
N ARG A 107 -5.75 -13.20 -4.22
CA ARG A 107 -4.79 -13.24 -5.34
C ARG A 107 -4.75 -11.92 -6.11
N ARG A 108 -5.93 -11.33 -6.33
CA ARG A 108 -6.10 -10.05 -7.04
C ARG A 108 -5.56 -8.85 -6.26
N SER A 109 -5.20 -8.97 -4.99
CA SER A 109 -4.60 -7.87 -4.21
C SER A 109 -3.28 -7.37 -4.82
N ALA A 110 -2.53 -8.25 -5.48
CA ALA A 110 -1.29 -7.88 -6.18
C ALA A 110 -1.52 -6.91 -7.35
N ASP A 111 -2.72 -6.86 -7.92
CA ASP A 111 -3.08 -5.95 -9.03
C ASP A 111 -3.53 -4.56 -8.56
N THR A 112 -3.24 -4.22 -7.31
CA THR A 112 -3.68 -2.96 -6.72
C THR A 112 -2.55 -1.96 -6.75
N GLU A 113 -2.71 -0.93 -7.57
CA GLU A 113 -1.80 0.21 -7.63
C GLU A 113 -1.91 1.03 -6.33
N ILE A 114 -0.77 1.59 -5.91
CA ILE A 114 -0.64 2.55 -4.82
C ILE A 114 -0.14 3.86 -5.43
N ASP A 115 -0.87 4.96 -5.21
CA ASP A 115 -0.50 6.27 -5.73
C ASP A 115 0.85 6.76 -5.18
N LEU A 116 1.11 6.55 -3.88
CA LEU A 116 2.36 6.89 -3.19
C LEU A 116 2.72 5.84 -2.13
N LEU A 117 3.84 5.15 -2.35
CA LEU A 117 4.53 4.33 -1.35
C LEU A 117 5.61 5.18 -0.69
N ILE A 118 5.64 5.19 0.65
CA ILE A 118 6.75 5.75 1.43
C ILE A 118 7.33 4.62 2.28
N GLU A 119 8.65 4.50 2.38
CA GLU A 119 9.30 3.41 3.09
C GLU A 119 10.55 3.88 3.83
N ASP A 120 10.73 3.36 5.03
CA ASP A 120 11.98 3.42 5.79
C ASP A 120 12.36 1.98 6.19
N ARG A 121 13.44 1.82 6.95
CA ARG A 121 13.88 0.55 7.51
C ARG A 121 12.79 -0.15 8.33
N ASP A 122 12.05 0.60 9.13
CA ASP A 122 11.16 0.04 10.16
C ASP A 122 9.68 0.00 9.74
N TYR A 123 9.29 0.81 8.75
CA TYR A 123 7.89 0.96 8.34
C TYR A 123 7.75 1.23 6.84
N PHE A 124 6.53 1.07 6.34
CA PHE A 124 6.12 1.59 5.04
C PHE A 124 4.66 2.08 5.09
N ILE A 125 4.37 3.06 4.24
CA ILE A 125 3.10 3.77 4.18
C ILE A 125 2.58 3.67 2.75
N PHE A 126 1.34 3.23 2.60
CA PHE A 126 0.58 3.43 1.37
C PHE A 126 -0.27 4.68 1.55
N ALA A 127 -0.07 5.65 0.67
CA ALA A 127 -0.85 6.87 0.60
C ALA A 127 -1.61 6.89 -0.73
N GLU A 128 -2.93 6.86 -0.65
CA GLU A 128 -3.80 7.04 -1.80
C GLU A 128 -4.11 8.52 -1.98
N VAL A 129 -3.74 9.08 -3.12
CA VAL A 129 -3.72 10.54 -3.33
C VAL A 129 -4.87 10.93 -4.26
N LYS A 130 -5.69 11.90 -3.83
CA LYS A 130 -6.89 12.32 -4.55
C LYS A 130 -6.93 13.83 -4.68
N ASP A 131 -7.24 14.30 -5.89
CA ASP A 131 -7.52 15.70 -6.18
C ASP A 131 -8.94 15.83 -6.77
N PRO A 132 -10.00 15.63 -5.95
CA PRO A 132 -11.35 15.75 -6.44
C PRO A 132 -11.64 17.22 -6.81
N PRO A 133 -12.37 17.49 -7.92
CA PRO A 133 -12.78 18.84 -8.25
C PRO A 133 -13.55 19.53 -7.11
N PRO A 134 -13.50 20.86 -6.99
CA PRO A 134 -14.20 21.59 -5.94
C PRO A 134 -15.67 21.17 -5.81
N GLY A 135 -16.10 20.84 -4.58
CA GLY A 135 -17.46 20.40 -4.28
C GLY A 135 -17.78 18.94 -4.63
N LYS A 136 -16.83 18.15 -5.13
CA LYS A 136 -16.99 16.72 -5.37
C LYS A 136 -16.27 15.89 -4.31
N LYS A 137 -16.81 14.69 -4.04
CA LYS A 137 -16.14 13.69 -3.22
C LYS A 137 -15.14 12.89 -4.04
N ALA A 138 -14.02 12.50 -3.43
CA ALA A 138 -13.13 11.53 -4.02
C ALA A 138 -13.87 10.21 -4.29
N LYS A 139 -13.57 9.58 -5.42
CA LYS A 139 -14.05 8.24 -5.74
C LYS A 139 -12.90 7.26 -5.62
N PHE A 140 -13.18 6.13 -5.01
CA PHE A 140 -12.27 4.99 -4.96
C PHE A 140 -12.84 3.91 -5.85
N GLU A 141 -12.03 3.37 -6.76
CA GLU A 141 -12.52 2.39 -7.71
C GLU A 141 -12.93 1.11 -6.98
N THR A 142 -14.12 0.60 -7.31
CA THR A 142 -14.56 -0.73 -6.90
C THR A 142 -14.33 -1.67 -8.08
N LYS A 143 -13.23 -2.42 -8.05
CA LYS A 143 -12.94 -3.45 -9.06
C LYS A 143 -13.42 -4.79 -8.53
N GLY A 144 -14.21 -5.52 -9.32
CA GLY A 144 -14.72 -6.84 -8.92
C GLY A 144 -15.44 -6.86 -7.57
N GLY A 145 -16.20 -5.79 -7.26
CA GLY A 145 -17.01 -5.69 -6.03
C GLY A 145 -16.25 -5.32 -4.75
N VAL A 146 -14.94 -5.00 -4.84
CA VAL A 146 -14.11 -4.66 -3.66
C VAL A 146 -13.50 -3.27 -3.86
N HIS A 147 -13.68 -2.40 -2.86
CA HIS A 147 -13.08 -1.07 -2.78
C HIS A 147 -11.55 -1.15 -2.86
N GLN A 148 -10.95 -0.24 -3.63
CA GLN A 148 -9.51 -0.14 -3.78
C GLN A 148 -8.79 -0.05 -2.43
N LEU A 149 -9.25 0.79 -1.50
CA LEU A 149 -8.63 0.94 -0.17
C LEU A 149 -8.57 -0.37 0.63
N VAL A 150 -9.60 -1.22 0.51
CA VAL A 150 -9.61 -2.56 1.12
C VAL A 150 -8.53 -3.45 0.49
N ARG A 151 -8.38 -3.41 -0.85
CA ARG A 151 -7.33 -4.18 -1.52
C ARG A 151 -5.93 -3.69 -1.17
N GLN A 152 -5.74 -2.38 -1.07
CA GLN A 152 -4.48 -1.77 -0.66
C GLN A 152 -4.12 -2.17 0.77
N PHE A 153 -5.11 -2.19 1.67
CA PHE A 153 -4.92 -2.67 3.03
C PHE A 153 -4.50 -4.14 3.06
N VAL A 154 -5.22 -5.03 2.35
CA VAL A 154 -4.87 -6.46 2.23
C VAL A 154 -3.46 -6.64 1.68
N GLN A 155 -3.11 -5.91 0.61
CA GLN A 155 -1.78 -5.91 0.03
C GLN A 155 -0.71 -5.51 1.05
N GLY A 156 -0.96 -4.43 1.82
CA GLY A 156 -0.03 -3.95 2.84
C GLY A 156 0.14 -4.92 4.00
N LYS A 157 -0.94 -5.54 4.49
CA LYS A 157 -0.86 -6.56 5.57
C LYS A 157 -0.09 -7.80 5.14
N LEU A 158 -0.25 -8.25 3.90
CA LEU A 158 0.58 -9.32 3.35
C LEU A 158 2.06 -8.92 3.33
N LEU A 159 2.36 -7.72 2.85
CA LEU A 159 3.74 -7.21 2.80
C LEU A 159 4.34 -7.04 4.19
N GLU A 160 3.62 -6.47 5.15
CA GLU A 160 4.05 -6.32 6.54
C GLU A 160 4.61 -7.63 7.11
N ARG A 161 3.91 -8.74 6.88
CA ARG A 161 4.36 -10.07 7.31
C ARG A 161 5.52 -10.62 6.48
N LEU A 162 5.55 -10.34 5.17
CA LEU A 162 6.62 -10.80 4.25
C LEU A 162 7.96 -10.09 4.51
N ILE A 163 7.95 -8.76 4.65
CA ILE A 163 9.16 -7.94 4.79
C ILE A 163 9.45 -7.50 6.23
N ARG A 164 8.55 -7.81 7.18
CA ARG A 164 8.68 -7.55 8.62
C ARG A 164 8.87 -6.06 8.95
N LYS A 165 8.04 -5.21 8.35
CA LYS A 165 7.98 -3.77 8.60
C LYS A 165 6.56 -3.37 8.98
N GLU A 166 6.41 -2.35 9.82
CA GLU A 166 5.09 -1.83 10.17
C GLU A 166 4.40 -1.25 8.93
N PHE A 167 3.12 -1.60 8.74
CA PHE A 167 2.30 -1.08 7.65
C PHE A 167 1.33 0.02 8.10
N LEU A 168 1.32 1.10 7.32
CA LEU A 168 0.38 2.22 7.44
C LEU A 168 -0.38 2.44 6.13
N LEU A 169 -1.66 2.77 6.24
CA LEU A 169 -2.50 3.21 5.12
C LEU A 169 -3.11 4.57 5.44
N CYS A 170 -3.00 5.50 4.51
CA CYS A 170 -3.64 6.81 4.59
C CYS A 170 -4.16 7.27 3.23
N THR A 171 -4.96 8.34 3.25
CA THR A 171 -5.32 9.09 2.04
C THR A 171 -4.80 10.52 2.14
N VAL A 172 -4.60 11.16 1.00
CA VAL A 172 -4.30 12.60 0.92
C VAL A 172 -5.28 13.27 -0.03
N GLY A 173 -5.95 14.31 0.45
CA GLY A 173 -6.88 15.12 -0.35
C GLY A 173 -8.20 14.44 -0.68
N ALA A 174 -8.52 13.31 -0.04
CA ALA A 174 -9.75 12.58 -0.35
C ALA A 174 -11.01 13.29 0.17
N GLY A 175 -10.86 14.15 1.18
CA GLY A 175 -11.99 14.73 1.90
C GLY A 175 -12.79 13.66 2.65
N LEU A 176 -12.13 12.57 3.02
CA LEU A 176 -12.73 11.44 3.73
C LEU A 176 -12.71 11.72 5.23
N PHE A 177 -13.90 11.90 5.80
CA PHE A 177 -14.08 12.06 7.24
C PHE A 177 -15.04 10.96 7.72
N GLY A 178 -14.49 9.77 8.00
CA GLY A 178 -15.24 8.69 8.65
C GLY A 178 -14.87 7.28 8.17
N PRO A 179 -15.35 6.25 8.87
CA PRO A 179 -15.12 4.85 8.53
C PRO A 179 -15.70 4.50 7.16
N LEU A 180 -14.94 3.74 6.36
CA LEU A 180 -15.46 3.15 5.13
C LEU A 180 -16.46 2.04 5.51
N ARG A 181 -17.71 2.17 5.08
CA ARG A 181 -18.72 1.11 5.23
C ARG A 181 -18.39 -0.06 4.30
N LEU A 182 -18.22 -1.24 4.87
CA LEU A 182 -17.78 -2.43 4.14
C LEU A 182 -18.94 -3.36 3.80
N ASN A 183 -18.88 -4.00 2.64
CA ASN A 183 -19.72 -5.14 2.30
C ASN A 183 -19.15 -6.47 2.84
N ASP A 184 -19.91 -7.56 2.81
CA ASP A 184 -19.51 -8.84 3.41
C ASP A 184 -18.21 -9.42 2.82
N MET A 185 -17.96 -9.19 1.52
CA MET A 185 -16.71 -9.60 0.87
C MET A 185 -15.52 -8.82 1.43
N GLU A 186 -15.67 -7.52 1.61
CA GLU A 186 -14.64 -6.64 2.14
C GLU A 186 -14.34 -6.95 3.60
N LYS A 187 -15.38 -7.16 4.42
CA LYS A 187 -15.24 -7.62 5.80
C LYS A 187 -14.46 -8.92 5.87
N GLY A 188 -14.87 -9.91 5.08
CA GLY A 188 -14.17 -11.20 5.01
C GLY A 188 -12.71 -11.10 4.54
N LEU A 189 -12.38 -10.13 3.69
CA LEU A 189 -11.00 -9.87 3.26
C LEU A 189 -10.15 -9.22 4.36
N LEU A 190 -10.71 -8.27 5.12
CA LEU A 190 -10.01 -7.66 6.23
C LEU A 190 -9.78 -8.67 7.35
N ASP A 191 -10.80 -9.44 7.73
CA ASP A 191 -10.69 -10.52 8.73
C ASP A 191 -9.60 -11.52 8.35
N ALA A 192 -9.54 -11.90 7.07
CA ALA A 192 -8.57 -12.87 6.55
C ALA A 192 -7.11 -12.45 6.74
N VAL A 193 -6.82 -11.16 6.89
CA VAL A 193 -5.46 -10.62 7.11
C VAL A 193 -5.28 -9.97 8.49
N GLY A 194 -6.21 -10.22 9.42
CA GLY A 194 -6.18 -9.67 10.78
C GLY A 194 -6.41 -8.16 10.82
N GLY A 195 -7.19 -7.64 9.87
CA GLY A 195 -7.68 -6.28 9.85
C GLY A 195 -8.94 -6.08 10.70
N PRO A 196 -9.47 -4.86 10.76
CA PRO A 196 -10.74 -4.59 11.45
C PRO A 196 -11.92 -5.16 10.64
N GLY A 197 -12.75 -5.98 11.29
CA GLY A 197 -13.81 -6.75 10.59
C GLY A 197 -15.05 -5.96 10.20
N ASP A 198 -15.31 -4.80 10.81
CA ASP A 198 -16.54 -4.03 10.57
C ASP A 198 -16.35 -2.74 9.79
N GLU A 199 -15.26 -2.01 10.06
CA GLU A 199 -15.00 -0.69 9.51
C GLU A 199 -13.50 -0.51 9.27
N LEU A 200 -13.16 0.15 8.17
CA LEU A 200 -11.79 0.53 7.87
C LEU A 200 -11.63 2.04 8.10
N ASP A 201 -11.06 2.42 9.24
CA ASP A 201 -10.71 3.82 9.56
C ASP A 201 -9.38 4.18 8.88
N ILE A 202 -9.46 5.02 7.85
CA ILE A 202 -8.31 5.53 7.11
C ILE A 202 -8.21 7.02 7.39
N LYS A 203 -7.02 7.45 7.82
CA LYS A 203 -6.75 8.87 8.05
C LYS A 203 -6.54 9.59 6.73
N ASP A 204 -7.30 10.66 6.54
CA ASP A 204 -7.15 11.58 5.44
C ASP A 204 -6.33 12.80 5.87
N PHE A 205 -5.40 13.20 5.01
CA PHE A 205 -4.52 14.34 5.22
C PHE A 205 -4.69 15.39 4.13
N GLY A 206 -4.39 16.64 4.46
CA GLY A 206 -4.46 17.74 3.49
C GLY A 206 -3.31 17.72 2.49
N TRP A 207 -3.57 18.20 1.27
CA TRP A 207 -2.55 18.41 0.22
C TRP A 207 -1.38 19.30 0.66
N ASN A 208 -1.60 20.17 1.66
CA ASN A 208 -0.55 21.00 2.25
C ASN A 208 0.60 20.18 2.84
N LEU A 209 0.38 18.91 3.22
CA LEU A 209 1.46 18.03 3.69
C LEU A 209 2.38 17.57 2.56
N LEU A 210 1.91 17.58 1.31
CA LEU A 210 2.70 17.23 0.12
C LEU A 210 3.16 18.47 -0.69
N ASN A 211 2.71 19.68 -0.33
CA ASN A 211 2.98 20.90 -1.09
C ASN A 211 4.29 21.60 -0.67
N PHE A 212 5.09 21.96 -1.67
CA PHE A 212 6.46 22.47 -1.56
C PHE A 212 6.59 24.00 -1.49
N LYS A 213 5.49 24.77 -1.52
CA LYS A 213 5.53 26.22 -1.79
C LYS A 213 5.45 27.15 -0.57
N GLU A 214 5.59 26.63 0.65
CA GLU A 214 5.53 27.46 1.87
C GLU A 214 6.88 27.64 2.59
N PHE A 215 8.00 27.63 1.85
CA PHE A 215 9.30 28.15 2.31
C PHE A 215 10.01 28.90 1.19
#